data_AF-A0A2T2XCS6-F1
#
_entry.id   AF-A0A2T2XCS6-F1
#
_cell.length_a   1.000
_cell.length_b   1.000
_cell.length_c   1.000
_cell.angle_alpha   90.00
_cell.angle_beta   90.00
_cell.angle_gamma   90.00
#
_symmetry.space_group_name_H-M   'P 1'
#
loop_
_entity.id
_entity.type
_entity.pdbx_description
1 polymer ?
#
loop_
_entity_poly.entity_id
_entity_poly.type
_entity_poly.pdbx_seq_one_letter_code
_entity_poly.pdbx_strand_id
1 'polypeptide(L)'
;MMKPVKPAHEVPQNMSDEQSAEFWDAHEITENFLAHARPLEGSDMPPVRTDAKTITVRFDTDTLVRLQALARQKHKGYQTLLKQFVLERLYEEEKKQSAPPP
;
A
#
# COMPACT_ATOMS: atom_id res chain seq x y z
N MET A 1 14.08 -8.62 32.12
CA MET A 1 13.82 -7.17 32.21
C MET A 1 14.29 -6.57 30.90
N MET A 2 13.41 -5.87 30.19
CA MET A 2 13.76 -5.19 28.94
C MET A 2 14.63 -3.96 29.23
N LYS A 3 15.49 -3.59 28.28
CA LYS A 3 16.34 -2.41 28.39
C LYS A 3 15.60 -1.19 27.83
N PRO A 4 15.66 -0.01 28.45
CA PRO A 4 14.99 1.17 27.88
C PRO A 4 15.64 1.54 26.55
N VAL A 5 14.83 1.79 25.52
CA VAL A 5 15.32 2.32 24.24
C VAL A 5 15.90 3.72 24.47
N LYS A 6 17.14 3.91 24.01
CA LYS A 6 17.85 5.19 23.99
C LYS A 6 17.19 6.17 23.03
N PRO A 7 17.32 7.49 23.21
CA PRO A 7 16.73 8.48 22.29
C PRO A 7 17.07 8.18 20.83
N ALA A 8 16.16 8.54 19.90
CA ALA A 8 16.16 8.07 18.52
C ALA A 8 17.48 8.19 17.73
N HIS A 9 18.36 9.13 18.10
CA HIS A 9 19.68 9.32 17.47
C HIS A 9 20.74 8.30 17.91
N GLU A 10 20.50 7.54 18.99
CA GLU A 10 21.39 6.48 19.48
C GLU A 10 20.93 5.08 19.06
N VAL A 11 19.76 4.94 18.44
CA VAL A 11 19.30 3.67 17.87
C VAL A 11 20.15 3.36 16.63
N PRO A 12 20.84 2.21 16.57
CA PRO A 12 21.67 1.88 15.41
C PRO A 12 20.83 1.77 14.14
N GLN A 13 21.22 2.48 13.07
CA GLN A 13 20.43 2.55 11.83
C GLN A 13 20.80 1.48 10.79
N ASN A 14 21.95 0.81 10.95
CA ASN A 14 22.48 -0.15 9.98
C ASN A 14 22.46 -1.58 10.55
N MET A 15 21.29 -2.06 10.96
CA MET A 15 21.09 -3.43 11.43
C MET A 15 20.59 -4.32 10.29
N SER A 16 20.93 -5.61 10.32
CA SER A 16 20.17 -6.61 9.54
C SER A 16 18.76 -6.79 10.12
N ASP A 17 17.87 -7.42 9.37
CA ASP A 17 16.51 -7.73 9.85
C ASP A 17 16.53 -8.56 11.15
N GLU A 18 17.43 -9.53 11.22
CA GLU A 18 17.62 -10.41 12.39
C GLU A 18 18.12 -9.63 13.61
N GLN A 19 19.13 -8.77 13.43
CA GLN A 19 19.66 -7.91 14.49
C GLN A 19 18.61 -6.90 14.98
N SER A 20 17.79 -6.38 14.07
CA SER A 20 16.68 -5.49 14.40
C SER A 20 15.65 -6.19 15.26
N ALA A 21 15.24 -7.40 14.87
CA ALA A 21 14.29 -8.20 15.65
C ALA A 21 14.79 -8.47 17.07
N GLU A 22 16.03 -8.94 17.23
CA GLU A 22 16.64 -9.17 18.54
C GLU A 22 16.73 -7.89 19.39
N PHE A 23 17.06 -6.76 18.76
CA PHE A 23 17.11 -5.47 19.44
C PHE A 23 15.72 -5.05 19.95
N TRP A 24 14.69 -5.12 19.10
CA TRP A 24 13.34 -4.70 19.48
C TRP A 24 12.68 -5.65 20.49
N ASP A 25 13.03 -6.94 20.51
CA ASP A 25 12.57 -7.89 21.53
C ASP A 25 13.23 -7.63 22.91
N ALA A 26 14.49 -7.15 22.90
CA ALA A 26 15.25 -6.91 24.12
C ALA A 26 15.01 -5.51 24.73
N HIS A 27 14.40 -4.58 24.00
CA HIS A 27 14.26 -3.19 24.41
C HIS A 27 12.80 -2.71 24.51
N GLU A 28 12.53 -1.87 25.50
CA GLU A 28 11.22 -1.27 25.76
C GLU A 28 11.21 0.20 25.34
N ILE A 29 10.19 0.60 24.60
CA ILE A 29 9.96 2.00 24.22
C ILE A 29 9.55 2.79 25.46
N THR A 30 10.31 3.82 25.79
CA THR A 30 10.06 4.65 26.98
C THR A 30 9.37 5.97 26.63
N GLU A 31 8.68 6.59 27.61
CA GLU A 31 8.14 7.95 27.48
C GLU A 31 9.21 8.96 27.07
N ASN A 32 10.43 8.80 27.57
CA ASN A 32 11.55 9.65 27.19
C ASN A 32 11.91 9.48 25.70
N PHE A 33 11.84 8.27 25.15
CA PHE A 33 12.03 8.04 23.72
C PHE A 33 10.94 8.74 22.89
N LEU A 34 9.67 8.59 23.30
CA LEU A 34 8.53 9.20 22.61
C LEU A 34 8.58 10.73 22.64
N ALA A 35 8.98 11.32 23.77
CA ALA A 35 9.09 12.76 23.94
C ALA A 35 10.15 13.42 23.03
N HIS A 36 11.15 12.65 22.58
CA HIS A 36 12.24 13.11 21.71
C HIS A 36 12.15 12.56 20.29
N ALA A 37 11.05 11.89 19.93
CA ALA A 37 10.82 11.43 18.57
C ALA A 37 10.66 12.64 17.63
N ARG A 38 11.27 12.56 16.44
CA ARG A 38 11.12 13.61 15.42
C ARG A 38 9.64 13.70 15.00
N PRO A 39 9.06 14.91 14.88
CA PRO A 39 7.75 15.08 14.27
C PRO A 39 7.72 14.50 12.86
N LEU A 40 6.63 13.81 12.49
CA LEU A 40 6.39 13.40 11.12
C LEU A 40 6.24 14.64 10.23
N GLU A 41 7.06 14.75 9.20
CA GLU A 41 6.89 15.80 8.18
C GLU A 41 5.85 15.35 7.14
N GLY A 42 5.22 16.32 6.47
CA GLY A 42 4.22 16.02 5.43
C GLY A 42 4.77 15.18 4.27
N SER A 43 6.09 15.21 4.04
CA SER A 43 6.80 14.34 3.09
C SER A 43 6.96 12.90 3.57
N ASP A 44 6.96 12.67 4.88
CA ASP A 44 7.02 11.34 5.49
C ASP A 44 5.63 10.67 5.50
N MET A 45 4.58 11.47 5.29
CA MET A 45 3.21 10.98 5.20
C MET A 45 2.97 10.31 3.84
N PRO A 46 2.22 9.19 3.80
CA PRO A 46 1.79 8.62 2.55
C PRO A 46 1.03 9.67 1.72
N PRO A 47 1.14 9.63 0.37
CA PRO A 47 0.46 10.58 -0.48
C PRO A 47 -1.03 10.62 -0.16
N VAL A 48 -1.60 11.83 -0.15
CA VAL A 48 -3.03 12.04 0.04
C VAL A 48 -3.76 11.16 -0.96
N ARG A 49 -4.58 10.22 -0.45
CA ARG A 49 -5.36 9.31 -1.30
C ARG A 49 -6.23 10.19 -2.18
N THR A 50 -6.09 10.05 -3.50
CA THR A 50 -6.91 10.78 -4.47
C THR A 50 -8.40 10.57 -4.18
N ASP A 51 -9.21 11.59 -4.47
CA ASP A 51 -10.66 11.57 -4.24
C ASP A 51 -11.30 10.39 -4.99
N ALA A 52 -11.67 9.35 -4.25
CA ALA A 52 -12.36 8.18 -4.80
C ALA A 52 -13.87 8.44 -4.82
N LYS A 53 -14.51 8.28 -5.98
CA LYS A 53 -15.97 8.35 -6.12
C LYS A 53 -16.56 6.95 -6.23
N THR A 54 -17.55 6.65 -5.40
CA THR A 54 -18.32 5.40 -5.48
C THR A 54 -19.31 5.47 -6.63
N ILE A 55 -19.30 4.44 -7.48
CA ILE A 55 -20.27 4.28 -8.56
C ILE A 55 -20.96 2.93 -8.45
N THR A 56 -22.19 2.84 -8.97
CA THR A 56 -22.93 1.58 -9.10
C THR A 56 -22.96 1.17 -10.57
N VAL A 57 -22.45 -0.02 -10.87
CA VAL A 57 -22.49 -0.61 -12.22
C VAL A 57 -23.21 -1.95 -12.14
N ARG A 58 -24.10 -2.21 -13.11
CA ARG A 58 -24.81 -3.49 -13.21
C ARG A 58 -24.08 -4.42 -14.17
N PHE A 59 -23.91 -5.66 -13.76
CA PHE A 59 -23.42 -6.76 -14.59
C PHE A 59 -24.45 -7.87 -14.57
N ASP A 60 -24.54 -8.65 -15.65
CA ASP A 60 -25.28 -9.89 -15.63
C ASP A 60 -24.58 -10.92 -14.72
N THR A 61 -25.33 -11.95 -14.33
CA THR A 61 -24.84 -12.95 -13.37
C THR A 61 -23.70 -13.79 -13.94
N ASP A 62 -23.73 -14.15 -15.22
CA ASP A 62 -22.68 -14.96 -15.85
C ASP A 62 -21.33 -14.23 -15.85
N THR A 63 -21.35 -12.96 -16.28
CA THR A 63 -20.16 -12.10 -16.28
C THR A 63 -19.55 -11.98 -14.88
N LEU A 64 -20.38 -11.78 -13.86
CA LEU A 64 -19.90 -11.62 -12.49
C LEU A 64 -19.29 -12.93 -11.95
N VAL A 65 -19.89 -14.08 -12.24
CA VAL A 65 -19.35 -15.41 -11.87
C VAL A 65 -18.00 -15.66 -12.54
N ARG A 66 -17.89 -15.36 -13.84
CA ARG A 66 -16.64 -15.52 -14.60
C ARG A 66 -15.53 -14.61 -14.07
N LEU A 67 -15.86 -13.35 -13.76
CA LEU A 67 -14.91 -12.42 -13.15
C LEU A 67 -14.39 -12.91 -11.79
N GLN A 68 -15.28 -13.44 -10.94
CA GLN A 68 -14.89 -14.01 -9.64
C GLN A 68 -14.01 -15.26 -9.78
N ALA A 69 -14.32 -16.14 -10.74
CA ALA A 69 -13.49 -17.31 -11.04
C ALA A 69 -12.08 -16.89 -11.47
N LEU A 70 -11.98 -15.92 -12.39
CA LEU A 70 -10.70 -15.41 -12.88
C LEU A 70 -9.89 -14.70 -11.78
N ALA A 71 -10.57 -13.93 -10.92
CA ALA A 71 -9.94 -13.24 -9.80
C ALA A 71 -9.32 -14.23 -8.79
N ARG A 72 -10.03 -15.33 -8.49
CA ARG A 72 -9.51 -16.41 -7.63
C ARG A 72 -8.27 -17.07 -8.23
N GLN A 73 -8.28 -17.38 -9.53
CA GLN A 73 -7.11 -17.94 -10.22
C GLN A 73 -5.90 -17.00 -10.18
N LYS A 74 -6.14 -15.68 -10.17
CA LYS A 74 -5.09 -14.65 -10.09
C LYS A 74 -4.74 -14.24 -8.65
N HIS A 75 -5.28 -14.91 -7.64
CA HIS A 75 -5.10 -14.57 -6.22
C HIS A 75 -5.41 -13.09 -5.91
N LYS A 76 -6.51 -12.57 -6.50
CA LYS A 76 -6.97 -11.18 -6.31
C LYS A 76 -8.45 -11.15 -5.92
N GLY A 77 -8.87 -10.06 -5.28
CA GLY A 77 -10.30 -9.75 -5.12
C GLY A 77 -10.94 -9.39 -6.46
N TYR A 78 -12.18 -9.81 -6.71
CA TYR A 78 -12.86 -9.55 -7.99
C TYR A 78 -13.02 -8.05 -8.28
N GLN A 79 -13.24 -7.23 -7.25
CA GLN A 79 -13.28 -5.77 -7.40
C GLN A 79 -11.92 -5.20 -7.78
N THR A 80 -10.83 -5.74 -7.25
CA THR A 80 -9.46 -5.34 -7.63
C THR A 80 -9.19 -5.68 -9.09
N LEU A 81 -9.53 -6.90 -9.51
CA LEU A 81 -9.37 -7.33 -10.90
C LEU A 81 -10.22 -6.48 -11.86
N LEU A 82 -11.46 -6.17 -11.48
CA LEU A 82 -12.33 -5.27 -12.26
C LEU A 82 -11.70 -3.90 -12.48
N LYS A 83 -11.14 -3.30 -11.42
CA LYS A 83 -10.46 -2.00 -11.52
C LYS A 83 -9.25 -2.09 -12.47
N GLN A 84 -8.47 -3.18 -12.40
CA GLN A 84 -7.34 -3.37 -13.30
C GLN A 84 -7.78 -3.42 -14.76
N PHE A 85 -8.80 -4.22 -15.09
CA PHE A 85 -9.33 -4.28 -16.46
C PHE A 85 -9.83 -2.93 -16.98
N VAL A 86 -10.51 -2.16 -16.15
CA VAL A 86 -10.97 -0.82 -16.55
C VAL A 86 -9.79 0.10 -16.82
N LEU A 87 -8.77 0.11 -15.96
CA LEU A 87 -7.57 0.94 -16.14
C LEU A 87 -6.79 0.55 -17.39
N GLU A 88 -6.57 -0.75 -17.60
CA GLU A 88 -5.86 -1.29 -18.76
C GLU A 88 -6.59 -0.89 -20.06
N ARG A 89 -7.91 -1.09 -20.12
CA ARG A 89 -8.72 -0.76 -21.30
C ARG A 89 -8.77 0.74 -21.58
N LEU A 90 -8.84 1.58 -20.54
CA LEU A 90 -8.78 3.03 -20.68
C LEU A 90 -7.45 3.48 -21.28
N TYR A 91 -6.34 2.99 -20.73
CA TYR A 91 -5.01 3.32 -21.23
C TYR A 91 -4.83 2.92 -22.71
N GLU A 92 -5.31 1.74 -23.10
CA GLU A 92 -5.28 1.29 -24.50
C GLU A 92 -6.08 2.22 -25.43
N GLU A 93 -7.26 2.68 -25.00
CA GLU A 93 -8.11 3.56 -25.80
C GLU A 93 -7.53 4.97 -25.91
N GLU A 94 -6.99 5.53 -24.83
CA GLU A 94 -6.27 6.81 -24.83
C GLU A 94 -5.07 6.77 -25.78
N LYS A 95 -4.33 5.65 -25.79
CA LYS A 95 -3.20 5.44 -26.69
C LYS A 95 -3.63 5.37 -28.16
N LYS A 96 -4.77 4.75 -28.47
CA LYS A 96 -5.31 4.71 -29.84
C LYS A 96 -5.75 6.09 -30.34
N GLN A 97 -6.36 6.90 -29.48
CA GLN A 97 -6.84 8.24 -29.82
C GLN A 97 -5.72 9.26 -29.98
N SER A 98 -4.59 9.05 -29.29
CA SER A 98 -3.39 9.90 -29.38
C SER A 98 -2.42 9.50 -30.50
N ALA A 99 -2.61 8.34 -31.14
CA ALA A 99 -1.91 7.99 -32.35
C ALA A 99 -2.51 8.78 -33.54
N PRO A 100 -1.70 9.46 -34.37
CA PRO A 100 -2.23 10.12 -35.56
C PRO A 100 -2.81 9.07 -36.52
N PRO A 101 -3.89 9.39 -37.27
CA PRO A 101 -4.48 8.44 -38.21
C PRO A 101 -3.46 8.04 -39.29
N PRO A 102 -3.56 6.82 -39.85
CA PRO A 102 -2.66 6.32 -40.89
C PRO A 102 -2.76 7.13 -42.19
#